data_AF-A0A7Y5E234-F1
#
_entry.id   AF-A0A7Y5E234-F1
#
_cell.length_a   1.000
_cell.length_b   1.000
_cell.length_c   1.000
_cell.angle_alpha   90.00
_cell.angle_beta   90.00
_cell.angle_gamma   90.00
#
_symmetry.space_group_name_H-M   'P 1'
#
loop_
_entity.id
_entity.type
_entity.pdbx_description
1 polymer ?
#
loop_
_entity_poly.entity_id
_entity_poly.type
_entity_poly.pdbx_seq_one_letter_code
_entity_poly.pdbx_strand_id
1 'polypeptide(L)'
;MASKKTTKKSAASDDTATTFKVFDERPSNEAALLEVERFFDALAEGEVEAAGAAIAHQGKDFWPHQVRSLWQDLVVPVLEDEGEDVDIDDDKTWRKLAWLESIGFEKEAHWDDDDFYVNVTYDGEVTDVSAEFSLAKRPEGWVVQRKIMHIA
;
A
#
# COMPACT_ATOMS: atom_id res chain seq x y z
N MET A 1 -43.44 32.38 24.91
CA MET A 1 -43.92 31.60 23.74
C MET A 1 -42.92 31.80 22.60
N ALA A 2 -42.50 30.70 21.94
CA ALA A 2 -42.00 30.58 20.56
C ALA A 2 -40.88 31.55 20.08
N SER A 3 -39.80 31.16 19.40
CA SER A 3 -39.45 29.91 18.71
C SER A 3 -37.93 29.84 18.53
N LYS A 4 -37.38 28.63 18.65
CA LYS A 4 -36.03 28.26 18.23
C LYS A 4 -35.91 28.40 16.70
N LYS A 5 -34.84 29.03 16.21
CA LYS A 5 -34.39 28.87 14.81
C LYS A 5 -33.09 28.10 14.80
N THR A 6 -33.24 26.80 14.57
CA THR A 6 -32.19 25.85 14.23
C THR A 6 -31.68 26.20 12.84
N THR A 7 -30.40 26.55 12.70
CA THR A 7 -29.77 26.60 11.37
C THR A 7 -28.83 25.39 11.27
N LYS A 8 -29.29 24.43 10.48
CA LYS A 8 -28.62 23.19 10.12
C LYS A 8 -27.36 23.57 9.33
N LYS A 9 -26.18 23.41 9.91
CA LYS A 9 -24.92 23.46 9.17
C LYS A 9 -24.83 22.15 8.41
N SER A 10 -25.10 22.18 7.11
CA SER A 10 -24.88 21.05 6.21
C SER A 10 -23.42 20.63 6.34
N ALA A 11 -23.21 19.37 6.72
CA ALA A 11 -21.93 18.71 6.52
C ALA A 11 -21.67 18.71 5.00
N ALA A 12 -20.58 19.33 4.59
CA ALA A 12 -19.99 19.01 3.30
C ALA A 12 -19.55 17.55 3.42
N SER A 13 -20.24 16.65 2.71
CA SER A 13 -19.68 15.36 2.38
C SER A 13 -18.47 15.64 1.48
N ASP A 14 -17.27 15.57 2.06
CA ASP A 14 -16.06 15.27 1.29
C ASP A 14 -16.26 13.84 0.76
N ASP A 15 -16.91 13.74 -0.40
CA ASP A 15 -16.95 12.54 -1.20
C ASP A 15 -15.62 12.47 -1.95
N THR A 16 -14.54 12.19 -1.23
CA THR A 16 -13.32 11.65 -1.85
C THR A 16 -13.72 10.33 -2.47
N ALA A 17 -13.97 10.35 -3.78
CA ALA A 17 -14.28 9.18 -4.57
C ALA A 17 -13.32 8.06 -4.18
N THR A 18 -13.87 6.99 -3.64
CA THR A 18 -13.10 5.83 -3.22
C THR A 18 -12.47 5.20 -4.46
N THR A 19 -11.14 5.26 -4.55
CA THR A 19 -10.35 4.75 -5.69
C THR A 19 -10.03 3.27 -5.59
N PHE A 20 -10.13 2.70 -4.38
CA PHE A 20 -9.95 1.26 -4.13
C PHE A 20 -11.25 0.49 -4.30
N LYS A 21 -11.13 -0.81 -4.57
CA LYS A 21 -12.29 -1.68 -4.77
C LYS A 21 -13.01 -2.00 -3.46
N VAL A 22 -14.34 -1.89 -3.50
CA VAL A 22 -15.24 -2.32 -2.44
C VAL A 22 -16.02 -3.55 -2.92
N PHE A 23 -16.03 -4.59 -2.09
CA PHE A 23 -16.73 -5.85 -2.34
C PHE A 23 -18.01 -5.90 -1.49
N ASP A 24 -19.13 -6.33 -2.06
CA ASP A 24 -20.39 -6.47 -1.30
C ASP A 24 -20.26 -7.57 -0.21
N GLU A 25 -19.58 -8.65 -0.54
CA GLU A 25 -19.29 -9.81 0.32
C GLU A 25 -17.79 -9.93 0.63
N ARG A 26 -17.42 -10.80 1.58
CA ARG A 26 -16.00 -11.03 1.90
C ARG A 26 -15.30 -11.56 0.65
N PRO A 27 -14.25 -10.90 0.14
CA PRO A 27 -13.55 -11.39 -1.05
C PRO A 27 -12.94 -12.77 -0.79
N SER A 28 -12.83 -13.56 -1.85
CA SER A 28 -12.00 -14.76 -1.81
C SER A 28 -10.52 -14.38 -1.73
N ASN A 29 -9.69 -15.30 -1.27
CA ASN A 29 -8.24 -15.10 -1.20
C ASN A 29 -7.66 -14.75 -2.58
N GLU A 30 -8.14 -15.40 -3.65
CA GLU A 30 -7.77 -15.09 -5.03
C GLU A 30 -8.19 -13.67 -5.44
N ALA A 31 -9.42 -13.26 -5.13
CA ALA A 31 -9.90 -11.91 -5.46
C ALA A 31 -9.12 -10.83 -4.71
N ALA A 32 -8.71 -11.11 -3.46
CA ALA A 32 -7.87 -10.22 -2.69
C ALA A 32 -6.45 -10.12 -3.26
N LEU A 33 -5.85 -11.25 -3.66
CA LEU A 33 -4.53 -11.28 -4.29
C LEU A 33 -4.50 -10.53 -5.62
N LEU A 34 -5.58 -10.54 -6.40
CA LEU A 34 -5.67 -9.74 -7.62
C LEU A 34 -5.63 -8.23 -7.36
N GLU A 35 -6.15 -7.76 -6.22
CA GLU A 35 -6.03 -6.34 -5.85
C GLU A 35 -4.61 -6.00 -5.36
N VAL A 36 -3.94 -6.96 -4.70
CA VAL A 36 -2.51 -6.84 -4.36
C VAL A 36 -1.65 -6.83 -5.62
N GLU A 37 -1.95 -7.67 -6.62
CA GLU A 37 -1.25 -7.68 -7.91
C GLU A 37 -1.37 -6.33 -8.62
N ARG A 38 -2.59 -5.77 -8.71
CA ARG A 38 -2.80 -4.43 -9.28
C ARG A 38 -2.04 -3.34 -8.54
N PHE A 39 -1.91 -3.47 -7.22
CA PHE A 39 -1.15 -2.54 -6.40
C PHE A 39 0.35 -2.59 -6.75
N PHE A 40 0.94 -3.78 -6.85
CA PHE A 40 2.34 -3.94 -7.25
C PHE A 40 2.59 -3.59 -8.72
N ASP A 41 1.66 -3.89 -9.63
CA ASP A 41 1.75 -3.47 -11.04
C ASP A 41 1.82 -1.95 -11.15
N ALA A 42 0.96 -1.23 -10.42
CA ALA A 42 0.98 0.24 -10.40
C ALA A 42 2.26 0.80 -9.77
N LEU A 43 2.83 0.13 -8.76
CA LEU A 43 4.15 0.49 -8.23
C LEU A 43 5.22 0.31 -9.30
N ALA A 44 5.24 -0.82 -10.00
CA ALA A 44 6.23 -1.13 -11.04
C ALA A 44 6.14 -0.18 -12.24
N GLU A 45 4.97 0.37 -12.54
CA GLU A 45 4.77 1.41 -13.55
C GLU A 45 5.23 2.81 -13.08
N GLY A 46 5.67 2.96 -11.82
CA GLY A 46 6.04 4.24 -11.22
C GLY A 46 4.82 5.11 -10.84
N GLU A 47 3.61 4.55 -10.93
CA GLU A 47 2.33 5.22 -10.63
C GLU A 47 2.03 5.19 -9.12
N VAL A 48 3.00 5.66 -8.35
CA VAL A 48 3.06 5.55 -6.89
C VAL A 48 1.80 6.10 -6.23
N GLU A 49 1.38 7.33 -6.54
CA GLU A 49 0.15 7.91 -5.95
C GLU A 49 -1.12 7.10 -6.29
N ALA A 50 -1.20 6.55 -7.50
CA ALA A 50 -2.31 5.70 -7.90
C ALA A 50 -2.29 4.36 -7.16
N ALA A 51 -1.12 3.74 -7.00
CA ALA A 51 -0.95 2.52 -6.21
C ALA A 51 -1.39 2.72 -4.75
N GLY A 52 -0.92 3.80 -4.11
CA GLY A 52 -1.32 4.15 -2.74
C GLY A 52 -2.84 4.36 -2.59
N ALA A 53 -3.49 4.88 -3.63
CA ALA A 53 -4.93 5.09 -3.67
C ALA A 53 -5.74 3.84 -4.07
N ALA A 54 -5.13 2.86 -4.75
CA ALA A 54 -5.79 1.66 -5.28
C ALA A 54 -6.11 0.61 -4.20
N ILE A 55 -5.42 0.67 -3.05
CA ILE A 55 -5.67 -0.21 -1.92
C ILE A 55 -6.01 0.60 -0.67
N ALA A 56 -6.96 0.12 0.13
CA ALA A 56 -7.29 0.83 1.35
C ALA A 56 -6.10 0.80 2.34
N HIS A 57 -5.96 1.80 3.19
CA HIS A 57 -4.91 1.83 4.22
C HIS A 57 -5.44 2.48 5.52
N GLN A 58 -4.75 2.26 6.64
CA GLN A 58 -5.08 2.93 7.90
C GLN A 58 -4.37 4.29 8.03
N GLY A 59 -5.12 5.30 8.51
CA GLY A 59 -4.57 6.59 8.95
C GLY A 59 -4.18 7.58 7.84
N LYS A 60 -3.52 8.68 8.24
CA LYS A 60 -2.83 9.60 7.34
C LYS A 60 -1.52 8.95 6.91
N ASP A 61 -1.64 7.92 6.09
CA ASP A 61 -0.48 7.29 5.47
C ASP A 61 0.29 8.35 4.69
N PHE A 62 1.49 8.69 5.16
CA PHE A 62 2.35 9.57 4.40
C PHE A 62 3.04 8.69 3.37
N TRP A 63 2.33 8.50 2.27
CA TRP A 63 2.74 7.62 1.19
C TRP A 63 4.19 7.85 0.69
N PRO A 64 4.72 9.09 0.60
CA PRO A 64 6.14 9.30 0.33
C PRO A 64 7.11 8.70 1.35
N HIS A 65 6.72 8.57 2.62
CA HIS A 65 7.52 7.90 3.64
C HIS A 65 7.52 6.38 3.43
N GLN A 66 6.40 5.78 3.04
CA GLN A 66 6.34 4.36 2.70
C GLN A 66 7.24 4.03 1.51
N VAL A 67 7.23 4.89 0.48
CA VAL A 67 8.10 4.75 -0.69
C VAL A 67 9.58 4.88 -0.31
N ARG A 68 9.91 5.82 0.59
CA ARG A 68 11.28 5.94 1.12
C ARG A 68 11.69 4.69 1.91
N SER A 69 10.83 4.19 2.80
CA SER A 69 11.11 2.99 3.59
C SER A 69 11.29 1.76 2.71
N LEU A 70 10.44 1.57 1.70
CA LEU A 70 10.61 0.48 0.73
C LEU A 70 11.94 0.60 -0.03
N TRP A 71 12.32 1.81 -0.45
CA TRP A 71 13.62 2.00 -1.09
C TRP A 71 14.78 1.66 -0.15
N GLN A 72 14.68 2.06 1.12
CA GLN A 72 15.67 1.71 2.15
C GLN A 72 15.79 0.21 2.34
N ASP A 73 14.66 -0.51 2.37
CA ASP A 73 14.68 -1.94 2.67
C ASP A 73 14.99 -2.82 1.44
N LEU A 74 14.73 -2.33 0.22
CA LEU A 74 14.90 -3.10 -1.02
C LEU A 74 16.17 -2.73 -1.79
N VAL A 75 16.52 -1.44 -1.86
CA VAL A 75 17.58 -0.96 -2.76
C VAL A 75 18.90 -0.75 -2.03
N VAL A 76 18.87 -0.23 -0.81
CA VAL A 76 20.10 0.02 -0.04
C VAL A 76 20.91 -1.27 0.18
N PRO A 77 20.32 -2.42 0.55
CA PRO A 77 21.08 -3.66 0.69
C PRO A 77 21.79 -4.08 -0.61
N VAL A 78 21.14 -3.88 -1.77
CA VAL A 78 21.74 -4.19 -3.08
C VAL A 78 22.92 -3.27 -3.37
N LEU A 79 22.78 -1.97 -3.10
CA LEU A 79 23.84 -0.99 -3.29
C LEU A 79 25.03 -1.25 -2.35
N GLU A 80 24.78 -1.62 -1.09
CA GLU A 80 25.81 -2.00 -0.13
C GLU A 80 26.59 -3.25 -0.59
N ASP A 81 25.89 -4.25 -1.13
CA ASP A 81 26.51 -5.46 -1.70
C ASP A 81 27.37 -5.15 -2.94
N GLU A 82 27.01 -4.14 -3.72
CA GLU A 82 27.79 -3.62 -4.86
C GLU A 82 28.98 -2.73 -4.42
N GLY A 83 29.10 -2.44 -3.13
CA GLY A 83 30.16 -1.62 -2.55
C GLY A 83 29.93 -0.12 -2.66
N GLU A 84 28.69 0.31 -2.88
CA GLU A 84 28.29 1.72 -2.78
C GLU A 84 28.05 2.12 -1.32
N ASP A 85 28.51 3.32 -0.96
CA ASP A 85 28.28 3.91 0.36
C ASP A 85 27.08 4.86 0.28
N VAL A 86 25.94 4.40 0.76
CA VAL A 86 24.67 5.12 0.68
C VAL A 86 24.42 5.91 1.96
N ASP A 87 24.48 7.23 1.87
CA ASP A 87 23.99 8.10 2.95
C ASP A 87 22.45 8.14 2.91
N ILE A 88 21.82 7.27 3.71
CA ILE A 88 20.36 7.11 3.77
C ILE A 88 19.62 8.41 4.12
N ASP A 89 20.28 9.34 4.83
CA ASP A 89 19.67 10.61 5.25
C ASP A 89 19.70 11.67 4.14
N ASP A 90 20.74 11.66 3.30
CA ASP A 90 20.90 12.61 2.21
C ASP A 90 20.51 12.07 0.82
N ASP A 91 20.44 10.75 0.63
CA ASP A 91 20.08 10.17 -0.65
C ASP A 91 18.57 10.32 -0.94
N LYS A 92 18.30 10.90 -2.10
CA LYS A 92 16.98 11.23 -2.63
C LYS A 92 16.67 10.44 -3.90
N THR A 93 17.50 9.47 -4.27
CA THR A 93 17.30 8.56 -5.41
C THR A 93 15.99 7.78 -5.30
N TRP A 94 15.50 7.51 -4.08
CA TRP A 94 14.16 6.96 -3.84
C TRP A 94 13.05 7.74 -4.56
N ARG A 95 13.21 9.05 -4.79
CA ARG A 95 12.24 9.90 -5.53
C ARG A 95 12.27 9.72 -7.05
N LYS A 96 13.29 9.06 -7.60
CA LYS A 96 13.42 8.86 -9.05
C LYS A 96 12.53 7.73 -9.57
N LEU A 97 11.94 6.94 -8.66
CA LEU A 97 10.94 5.87 -8.89
C LEU A 97 11.33 4.74 -9.86
N ALA A 98 12.35 4.89 -10.71
CA ALA A 98 12.80 3.87 -11.66
C ALA A 98 13.19 2.54 -10.99
N TRP A 99 13.61 2.57 -9.72
CA TRP A 99 13.88 1.36 -8.93
C TRP A 99 12.62 0.50 -8.72
N LEU A 100 11.43 1.11 -8.76
CA LEU A 100 10.18 0.36 -8.61
C LEU A 100 9.90 -0.57 -9.79
N GLU A 101 10.48 -0.36 -10.98
CA GLU A 101 10.27 -1.24 -12.14
C GLU A 101 10.62 -2.71 -11.86
N SER A 102 11.47 -2.93 -10.86
CA SER A 102 11.94 -4.24 -10.40
C SER A 102 11.14 -4.81 -9.22
N ILE A 103 10.18 -4.06 -8.66
CA ILE A 103 9.39 -4.51 -7.51
C ILE A 103 8.32 -5.53 -7.94
N GLY A 104 8.11 -6.53 -7.10
CA GLY A 104 7.05 -7.52 -7.27
C GLY A 104 6.74 -8.21 -5.95
N PHE A 105 6.09 -9.37 -6.03
CA PHE A 105 5.79 -10.19 -4.87
C PHE A 105 5.63 -11.66 -5.25
N GLU A 106 5.79 -12.56 -4.28
CA GLU A 106 5.45 -13.97 -4.45
C GLU A 106 3.92 -14.16 -4.47
N LYS A 107 3.41 -14.81 -5.51
CA LYS A 107 1.96 -15.02 -5.69
C LYS A 107 1.34 -15.95 -4.63
N GLU A 108 2.16 -16.66 -3.86
CA GLU A 108 1.74 -17.44 -2.71
C GLU A 108 1.69 -16.54 -1.47
N ALA A 109 0.48 -16.22 -1.02
CA ALA A 109 0.28 -15.45 0.21
C ALA A 109 0.15 -16.35 1.43
N HIS A 110 0.65 -15.86 2.56
CA HIS A 110 0.53 -16.50 3.86
C HIS A 110 -0.68 -15.92 4.59
N TRP A 111 -1.70 -16.75 4.80
CA TRP A 111 -2.98 -16.34 5.39
C TRP A 111 -3.09 -16.72 6.87
N ASP A 112 -3.60 -15.79 7.67
CA ASP A 112 -4.07 -15.98 9.05
C ASP A 112 -5.47 -15.34 9.17
N ASP A 113 -6.50 -16.15 8.92
CA ASP A 113 -7.90 -15.73 8.81
C ASP A 113 -8.14 -14.62 7.75
N ASP A 114 -8.42 -13.40 8.22
CA ASP A 114 -8.65 -12.22 7.38
C ASP A 114 -7.38 -11.40 7.16
N ASP A 115 -6.30 -11.75 7.86
CA ASP A 115 -5.00 -11.13 7.71
C ASP A 115 -4.11 -11.99 6.82
N PHE A 116 -3.23 -11.35 6.06
CA PHE A 116 -2.30 -12.08 5.21
C PHE A 116 -1.10 -11.21 4.85
N TYR A 117 -0.01 -11.84 4.46
CA TYR A 117 1.14 -11.16 3.88
C TYR A 117 1.62 -11.85 2.60
N VAL A 118 2.35 -11.08 1.80
CA VAL A 118 3.12 -11.57 0.66
C VAL A 118 4.57 -11.15 0.82
N ASN A 119 5.49 -12.00 0.40
CA ASN A 119 6.91 -11.64 0.34
C ASN A 119 7.13 -10.75 -0.88
N VAL A 120 7.80 -9.63 -0.68
CA VAL A 120 8.15 -8.70 -1.74
C VAL A 120 9.37 -9.23 -2.48
N THR A 121 9.33 -9.14 -3.80
CA THR A 121 10.48 -9.44 -4.65
C THR A 121 11.09 -8.16 -5.19
N TYR A 122 12.40 -8.17 -5.40
CA TYR A 122 13.13 -7.08 -6.03
C TYR A 122 14.14 -7.67 -7.03
N ASP A 123 14.14 -7.18 -8.26
CA ASP A 123 14.92 -7.74 -9.38
C ASP A 123 14.66 -9.25 -9.62
N GLY A 124 13.46 -9.70 -9.29
CA GLY A 124 13.03 -11.10 -9.42
C GLY A 124 13.51 -12.03 -8.29
N GLU A 125 14.22 -11.51 -7.29
CA GLU A 125 14.64 -12.25 -6.11
C GLU A 125 13.72 -11.98 -4.91
N VAL A 126 13.48 -12.99 -4.08
CA VAL A 126 12.71 -12.85 -2.83
C VAL A 126 13.55 -12.08 -1.83
N THR A 127 12.96 -11.02 -1.27
CA THR A 127 13.61 -10.21 -0.24
C THR A 127 13.12 -10.59 1.15
N ASP A 128 13.78 -10.10 2.19
CA ASP A 128 13.29 -10.20 3.57
C ASP A 128 12.12 -9.23 3.86
N VAL A 129 11.62 -8.50 2.86
CA VAL A 129 10.51 -7.56 3.02
C VAL A 129 9.17 -8.27 2.81
N SER A 130 8.25 -8.08 3.74
CA SER A 130 6.86 -8.53 3.64
C SER A 130 5.90 -7.34 3.54
N ALA A 131 4.88 -7.49 2.71
CA ALA A 131 3.75 -6.57 2.62
C ALA A 131 2.52 -7.19 3.28
N GLU A 132 2.06 -6.58 4.37
CA GLU A 132 0.91 -7.05 5.14
C GLU A 132 -0.40 -6.39 4.70
N PHE A 133 -1.43 -7.22 4.62
CA PHE A 133 -2.78 -6.87 4.21
C PHE A 133 -3.82 -7.49 5.14
N SER A 134 -5.05 -7.00 5.01
CA SER A 134 -6.22 -7.51 5.73
C SER A 134 -7.48 -7.37 4.89
N LEU A 135 -8.42 -8.28 5.10
CA LEU A 135 -9.78 -8.20 4.59
C LEU A 135 -10.62 -7.45 5.61
N ALA A 136 -10.81 -6.15 5.41
CA ALA A 136 -11.48 -5.30 6.39
C ALA A 136 -12.96 -5.08 6.02
N LYS A 137 -13.86 -5.36 6.97
CA LYS A 137 -15.28 -5.00 6.82
C LYS A 137 -15.51 -3.54 7.20
N ARG A 138 -16.10 -2.78 6.27
CA ARG A 138 -16.52 -1.38 6.42
C ARG A 138 -18.04 -1.24 6.21
N PRO A 139 -18.66 -0.09 6.57
CA PRO A 139 -20.09 0.14 6.33
C PRO A 139 -20.52 -0.05 4.87
N GLU A 140 -19.67 0.32 3.93
CA GLU A 140 -19.88 0.26 2.49
C GLU A 140 -19.62 -1.12 1.86
N GLY A 141 -18.93 -2.02 2.55
CA GLY A 141 -18.52 -3.32 2.00
C GLY A 141 -17.23 -3.85 2.62
N TRP A 142 -16.68 -4.89 2.03
CA TRP A 142 -15.35 -5.40 2.34
C TRP A 142 -14.30 -4.75 1.45
N VAL A 143 -13.10 -4.56 1.97
CA VAL A 143 -11.96 -4.03 1.21
C VAL A 143 -10.71 -4.84 1.51
N VAL A 144 -9.78 -4.88 0.56
CA VAL A 144 -8.40 -5.24 0.86
C VAL A 144 -7.72 -3.99 1.43
N GLN A 145 -7.15 -4.11 2.62
CA GLN A 145 -6.53 -3.02 3.34
C GLN A 145 -5.08 -3.35 3.65
N ARG A 146 -4.17 -2.56 3.08
CA ARG A 146 -2.76 -2.54 3.40
C ARG A 146 -2.56 -2.07 4.84
N LYS A 147 -1.77 -2.82 5.59
CA LYS A 147 -1.38 -2.48 6.97
C LYS A 147 -0.03 -1.79 6.98
N ILE A 148 1.00 -2.51 6.56
CA ILE A 148 2.40 -2.07 6.61
C ILE A 148 3.21 -2.85 5.57
N MET A 149 4.35 -2.29 5.16
CA MET A 149 5.39 -3.02 4.46
C MET A 149 6.67 -2.89 5.30
N HIS A 150 7.32 -4.00 5.64
CA HIS A 150 8.46 -4.02 6.54
C HIS A 150 9.33 -5.27 6.32
N ILE A 151 10.56 -5.22 6.83
CA ILE A 151 11.43 -6.40 6.96
C ILE A 151 10.79 -7.40 7.95
N ALA A 152 10.66 -8.66 7.52
CA ALA A 152 10.09 -9.78 8.27
C ALA A 152 10.95 -10.25 9.45
#